data_AF-Q2JEE9-F1
#
_entry.id   AF-Q2JEE9-F1
#
_cell.length_a   1.000
_cell.length_b   1.000
_cell.length_c   1.000
_cell.angle_alpha   90.00
_cell.angle_beta   90.00
_cell.angle_gamma   90.00
#
_symmetry.space_group_name_H-M   'P 1'
#
loop_
_entity.id
_entity.type
_entity.pdbx_description
1 polymer ?
#
loop_
_entity_poly.entity_id
_entity_poly.type
_entity_poly.pdbx_seq_one_letter_code
_entity_poly.pdbx_strand_id
1 'polypeptide(L)'
;MRGVELTLEEREAISRGLAEGLSHRMIAARLDRNQSVISREVARNGGNAGYRAADAQKRADERRRRPKAFKLETHVRLHDAVAERLSADFSPEQVSNRLKKDFPDDPEMRVSHETIYQTLFVQARGELNTRLKLAPRSGRAERRPRGSTRPKQARIAGMVGISEHSAEAADRAVPGH
;
A
#
# COMPACT_ATOMS: atom_id res chain seq x y z
N MET A 1 -11.74 7.02 22.27
CA MET A 1 -10.60 7.85 22.75
C MET A 1 -9.31 7.09 22.43
N ARG A 2 -8.44 7.62 21.56
CA ARG A 2 -7.10 7.03 21.37
C ARG A 2 -6.34 7.26 22.68
N GLY A 3 -5.94 6.21 23.37
CA GLY A 3 -5.11 6.34 24.56
C GLY A 3 -3.78 6.97 24.18
N VAL A 4 -3.36 8.03 24.88
CA VAL A 4 -2.02 8.59 24.73
C VAL A 4 -1.03 7.50 25.13
N GLU A 5 -0.06 7.25 24.26
CA GLU A 5 0.93 6.22 24.48
C GLU A 5 2.00 6.71 25.46
N LEU A 6 2.53 5.80 26.29
CA LEU A 6 3.65 6.12 27.15
C LEU A 6 4.90 6.35 26.30
N THR A 7 5.63 7.43 26.59
CA THR A 7 6.95 7.68 26.01
C THR A 7 8.00 6.77 26.62
N LEU A 8 9.19 6.71 26.01
CA LEU A 8 10.32 5.98 26.59
C LEU A 8 10.70 6.54 27.97
N GLU A 9 10.72 7.87 28.11
CA GLU A 9 11.02 8.55 29.38
C GLU A 9 10.04 8.17 30.49
N GLU A 10 8.74 8.14 30.17
CA GLU A 10 7.72 7.68 31.12
C GLU A 10 7.94 6.22 31.50
N ARG A 11 8.29 5.35 30.54
CA ARG A 11 8.61 3.95 30.81
C ARG A 11 9.84 3.80 31.69
N GLU A 12 10.86 4.63 31.52
CA GLU A 12 12.05 4.65 32.38
C GLU A 12 11.73 5.11 33.80
N ALA A 13 10.89 6.13 33.95
CA ALA A 13 10.44 6.59 35.25
C ALA A 13 9.61 5.52 35.98
N ILE A 14 8.77 4.76 35.26
CA ILE A 14 8.08 3.59 35.81
C ILE A 14 9.11 2.54 36.27
N SER A 15 10.12 2.24 35.45
CA SER A 15 11.14 1.24 35.79
C SER A 15 11.94 1.62 37.03
N ARG A 16 12.35 2.89 37.15
CA ARG A 16 13.05 3.42 38.33
C ARG A 16 12.16 3.42 39.56
N GLY A 17 10.92 3.89 39.44
CA GLY A 17 9.97 3.90 40.54
C GLY A 17 9.67 2.50 41.08
N LEU A 18 9.58 1.48 40.22
CA LEU A 18 9.43 0.09 40.66
C LEU A 18 10.68 -0.44 41.36
N ALA A 19 11.88 -0.09 40.89
CA ALA A 19 13.14 -0.46 41.54
C ALA A 19 13.30 0.21 42.92
N GLU A 20 12.77 1.42 43.08
CA GLU A 20 12.65 2.14 44.36
C GLU A 20 11.56 1.57 45.28
N GLY A 21 10.77 0.58 44.83
CA GLY A 21 9.68 -0.02 45.61
C GLY A 21 8.42 0.85 45.70
N LEU A 22 8.26 1.84 44.83
CA LEU A 22 7.08 2.72 44.84
C LEU A 22 5.82 1.99 44.34
N SER A 23 4.68 2.40 44.90
CA SER A 23 3.39 1.92 44.42
C SER A 23 3.04 2.48 43.04
N HIS A 24 2.24 1.74 42.26
CA HIS A 24 1.75 2.23 40.96
C HIS A 24 1.01 3.57 41.06
N ARG A 25 0.37 3.86 42.20
CA ARG A 25 -0.33 5.14 42.45
C ARG A 25 0.64 6.31 42.57
N MET A 26 1.77 6.13 43.24
CA MET A 26 2.80 7.16 43.38
C MET A 26 3.50 7.42 42.05
N ILE A 27 3.83 6.37 41.30
CA ILE A 27 4.42 6.48 39.97
C ILE A 27 3.48 7.23 39.03
N ALA A 28 2.19 6.88 39.06
CA ALA A 28 1.15 7.54 38.27
C ALA A 28 1.04 9.04 38.59
N ALA A 29 1.05 9.40 39.88
CA ALA A 29 1.01 10.79 40.31
C ALA A 29 2.25 11.59 39.86
N ARG A 30 3.45 10.99 39.91
CA ARG A 30 4.69 11.64 39.43
C ARG A 30 4.68 11.91 37.92
N LEU A 31 4.00 11.05 37.16
CA LEU A 31 3.93 11.12 35.70
C LEU A 31 2.69 11.84 35.17
N ASP A 32 1.84 12.37 36.05
CA ASP A 32 0.52 12.91 35.70
C ASP A 32 -0.30 11.94 34.83
N ARG A 33 -0.27 10.65 35.19
CA ARG A 33 -1.00 9.58 34.51
C ARG A 33 -2.02 8.94 35.44
N ASN A 34 -3.02 8.29 34.84
CA ASN A 34 -3.94 7.46 35.58
C ASN A 34 -3.25 6.17 36.04
N GLN A 35 -3.45 5.76 37.30
CA GLN A 35 -2.85 4.54 37.87
C GLN A 35 -3.14 3.28 37.05
N SER A 36 -4.31 3.19 36.40
CA SER A 36 -4.66 2.04 35.54
C SER A 36 -3.76 1.92 34.31
N VAL A 37 -3.16 3.02 33.84
CA VAL A 37 -2.21 3.01 32.72
C VAL A 37 -0.92 2.34 33.17
N ILE A 38 -0.38 2.75 34.31
CA ILE A 38 0.83 2.18 34.89
C ILE A 38 0.62 0.70 35.22
N SER A 39 -0.49 0.35 35.88
CA SER A 39 -0.79 -1.04 36.23
C SER A 39 -0.87 -1.94 35.00
N ARG A 40 -1.59 -1.52 33.95
CA ARG A 40 -1.71 -2.29 32.69
C ARG A 40 -0.38 -2.38 31.95
N GLU A 41 0.42 -1.32 31.95
CA GLU A 41 1.73 -1.33 31.31
C GLU A 41 2.69 -2.29 32.02
N VAL A 42 2.73 -2.24 33.36
CA VAL A 42 3.59 -3.11 34.16
C VAL A 42 3.16 -4.58 34.05
N ALA A 43 1.86 -4.85 34.17
CA ALA A 43 1.32 -6.21 34.03
C ALA A 43 1.63 -6.82 32.65
N ARG A 44 1.53 -6.03 31.57
CA ARG A 44 1.81 -6.49 30.21
C ARG A 44 3.29 -6.78 29.94
N ASN A 45 4.20 -6.17 30.71
CA ASN A 45 5.64 -6.20 30.44
C ASN A 45 6.45 -6.89 31.54
N GLY A 46 5.87 -7.88 32.23
CA GLY A 46 6.59 -8.76 33.17
C GLY A 46 6.36 -8.50 34.65
N GLY A 47 5.41 -7.62 35.00
CA GLY A 47 5.07 -7.33 36.39
C GLY A 47 6.16 -6.54 37.14
N ASN A 48 5.96 -6.29 38.43
CA ASN A 48 6.83 -5.40 39.21
C ASN A 48 8.31 -5.84 39.23
N ALA A 49 8.57 -7.14 39.32
CA ALA A 49 9.94 -7.67 39.38
C ALA A 49 10.63 -7.74 38.01
N GLY A 50 9.86 -7.98 36.94
CA GLY A 50 10.38 -8.19 35.59
C GLY A 50 10.32 -6.97 34.68
N TYR A 51 9.74 -5.86 35.13
CA TYR A 51 9.56 -4.68 34.30
C TYR A 51 10.90 -4.02 33.95
N ARG A 52 11.11 -3.79 32.66
CA ARG A 52 12.25 -3.08 32.09
C ARG A 52 11.77 -2.13 30.99
N ALA A 53 12.17 -0.86 31.08
CA ALA A 53 11.72 0.19 30.16
C ALA A 53 12.07 -0.11 28.70
N ALA A 54 13.31 -0.52 28.43
CA ALA A 54 13.78 -0.85 27.08
C ALA A 54 12.99 -2.00 26.44
N ASP A 55 12.71 -3.06 27.20
CA ASP A 55 11.92 -4.19 26.70
C ASP A 55 10.45 -3.80 26.46
N ALA A 56 9.87 -2.99 27.36
CA ALA A 56 8.52 -2.48 27.20
C ALA A 56 8.39 -1.59 25.95
N GLN A 57 9.38 -0.72 25.71
CA GLN A 57 9.46 0.12 24.51
C GLN A 57 9.59 -0.74 23.24
N LYS A 58 10.55 -1.67 23.21
CA LYS A 58 10.76 -2.58 22.08
C LYS A 58 9.48 -3.34 21.72
N ARG A 59 8.79 -3.91 22.72
CA ARG A 59 7.52 -4.61 22.51
C ARG A 59 6.41 -3.66 22.03
N ALA A 60 6.37 -2.43 22.51
CA ALA A 60 5.41 -1.43 22.03
C ALA A 60 5.65 -1.12 20.55
N ASP A 61 6.90 -0.94 20.14
CA ASP A 61 7.27 -0.68 18.75
C ASP A 61 7.01 -1.87 17.83
N GLU A 62 7.31 -3.09 18.28
CA GLU A 62 6.95 -4.32 17.56
C GLU A 62 5.43 -4.44 17.35
N ARG A 63 4.62 -4.17 18.37
CA ARG A 63 3.15 -4.16 18.26
C ARG A 63 2.65 -3.02 17.38
N ARG A 64 3.36 -1.88 17.32
CA ARG A 64 3.01 -0.73 16.46
C ARG A 64 3.18 -1.08 14.99
N ARG A 65 4.20 -1.88 14.64
CA ARG A 65 4.52 -2.22 13.24
C ARG A 65 3.37 -2.88 12.48
N ARG A 66 2.49 -3.62 13.18
CA ARG A 66 1.29 -4.31 12.63
C ARG A 66 1.48 -4.78 11.17
N PRO A 67 2.51 -5.59 10.87
CA PRO A 67 2.72 -6.05 9.51
C PRO A 67 1.51 -6.89 9.10
N LYS A 68 0.85 -6.50 8.00
CA LYS A 68 -0.15 -7.34 7.36
C LYS A 68 0.59 -8.17 6.34
N ALA A 69 0.65 -9.49 6.57
CA ALA A 69 1.18 -10.42 5.57
C ALA A 69 0.42 -10.21 4.26
N PHE A 70 1.14 -10.06 3.15
CA PHE A 70 0.49 -9.85 1.87
C PHE A 70 -0.11 -11.17 1.38
N LYS A 71 -1.22 -11.08 0.64
CA LYS A 71 -1.94 -12.27 0.14
C LYS A 71 -1.03 -13.20 -0.67
N LEU A 72 -0.11 -12.64 -1.45
CA LEU A 72 0.86 -13.42 -2.25
C LEU A 72 2.01 -14.02 -1.43
N GLU A 73 2.27 -13.56 -0.20
CA GLU A 73 3.26 -14.19 0.69
C GLU A 73 2.65 -15.40 1.42
N THR A 74 1.39 -15.29 1.83
CA THR A 74 0.72 -16.34 2.59
C THR A 74 0.15 -17.45 1.68
N HIS A 75 -0.28 -17.11 0.47
CA HIS A 75 -1.03 -18.02 -0.40
C HIS A 75 -0.18 -18.57 -1.56
N VAL A 76 0.60 -19.61 -1.28
CA VAL A 76 1.59 -20.22 -2.20
C VAL A 76 0.99 -20.55 -3.58
N ARG A 77 -0.19 -21.17 -3.64
CA ARG A 77 -0.81 -21.54 -4.93
C ARG A 77 -1.14 -20.32 -5.81
N LEU A 78 -1.51 -19.19 -5.19
CA LEU A 78 -1.80 -17.96 -5.91
C LEU A 78 -0.51 -17.28 -6.34
N HIS A 79 0.49 -17.28 -5.47
CA HIS A 79 1.84 -16.80 -5.78
C HIS A 79 2.41 -17.49 -7.03
N ASP A 80 2.38 -18.83 -7.06
CA ASP A 80 2.96 -19.60 -8.15
C ASP A 80 2.21 -19.37 -9.47
N ALA A 81 0.87 -19.31 -9.42
CA ALA A 81 0.05 -19.00 -10.59
C ALA A 81 0.32 -17.59 -11.15
N VAL A 82 0.59 -16.61 -10.28
CA VAL A 82 1.01 -15.26 -10.67
C VAL A 82 2.42 -15.29 -11.27
N ALA A 83 3.38 -15.95 -10.61
CA ALA A 83 4.76 -16.04 -11.05
C ALA A 83 4.87 -16.71 -12.43
N GLU A 84 4.20 -17.84 -12.63
CA GLU A 84 4.14 -18.58 -13.91
C GLU A 84 3.68 -17.67 -15.05
N ARG A 85 2.56 -16.95 -14.86
CA ARG A 85 2.02 -16.07 -15.90
C ARG A 85 2.91 -14.86 -16.14
N LEU A 86 3.48 -14.27 -15.10
CA LEU A 86 4.42 -13.15 -15.28
C LEU A 86 5.68 -13.60 -16.04
N SER A 87 6.20 -14.81 -15.79
CA SER A 87 7.30 -15.41 -16.57
C SER A 87 6.94 -15.74 -18.01
N ALA A 88 5.66 -16.04 -18.28
CA ALA A 88 5.15 -16.34 -19.61
C ALA A 88 4.78 -15.09 -20.42
N ASP A 89 5.30 -13.91 -20.07
CA ASP A 89 4.89 -12.77 -20.86
C ASP A 89 3.46 -12.35 -20.51
N PHE A 90 3.00 -12.21 -19.26
CA PHE A 90 1.66 -11.61 -18.98
C PHE A 90 1.81 -10.30 -18.20
N SER A 91 1.01 -9.27 -18.54
CA SER A 91 1.02 -8.01 -17.80
C SER A 91 0.28 -8.23 -16.48
N PRO A 92 0.58 -7.50 -15.39
CA PRO A 92 -0.14 -7.65 -14.12
C PRO A 92 -1.67 -7.55 -14.25
N GLU A 93 -2.16 -6.72 -15.16
CA GLU A 93 -3.59 -6.62 -15.49
C GLU A 93 -4.12 -7.87 -16.21
N GLN A 94 -3.38 -8.40 -17.18
CA GLN A 94 -3.72 -9.66 -17.84
C GLN A 94 -3.71 -10.83 -16.86
N VAL A 95 -2.74 -10.91 -15.95
CA VAL A 95 -2.68 -11.93 -14.90
C VAL A 95 -3.91 -11.87 -14.01
N SER A 96 -4.23 -10.70 -13.46
CA SER A 96 -5.41 -10.51 -12.59
C SER A 96 -6.71 -10.93 -13.28
N ASN A 97 -6.89 -10.56 -14.55
CA ASN A 97 -8.08 -10.92 -15.32
C ASN A 97 -8.11 -12.40 -15.72
N ARG A 98 -6.95 -12.99 -16.01
CA ARG A 98 -6.82 -14.40 -16.38
C ARG A 98 -7.13 -15.31 -15.19
N LEU A 99 -6.63 -14.98 -14.00
CA LEU A 99 -6.94 -15.72 -12.76
C LEU A 99 -8.44 -15.78 -12.46
N LYS A 100 -9.19 -14.73 -12.81
CA LYS A 100 -10.66 -14.72 -12.70
C LYS A 100 -11.34 -15.74 -13.61
N LYS A 101 -10.78 -15.97 -14.80
CA LYS A 101 -11.32 -16.89 -15.81
C LYS A 101 -10.91 -18.34 -15.56
N ASP A 102 -9.65 -18.54 -15.17
CA ASP A 102 -9.08 -19.88 -14.96
C ASP A 102 -9.60 -20.52 -13.66
N PHE A 103 -9.94 -19.71 -12.66
CA PHE A 103 -10.45 -20.15 -11.37
C PHE A 103 -11.77 -19.44 -11.03
N PRO A 104 -12.87 -19.66 -11.76
CA PRO A 104 -14.11 -18.89 -11.60
C PRO A 104 -14.73 -19.07 -10.20
N ASP A 105 -14.66 -20.28 -9.65
CA ASP A 105 -15.30 -20.66 -8.38
C ASP A 105 -14.40 -20.52 -7.15
N ASP A 106 -13.18 -20.00 -7.33
CA ASP A 106 -12.19 -19.85 -6.26
C ASP A 106 -11.85 -18.37 -5.99
N PRO A 107 -12.47 -17.75 -4.96
CA PRO A 107 -12.18 -16.39 -4.54
C PRO A 107 -10.75 -16.21 -4.00
N GLU A 108 -10.12 -17.27 -3.47
CA GLU A 108 -8.76 -17.19 -2.96
C GLU A 108 -7.77 -16.92 -4.09
N MET A 109 -8.07 -17.37 -5.31
CA MET A 109 -7.28 -17.09 -6.52
C MET A 109 -7.41 -15.66 -7.06
N ARG A 110 -8.11 -14.75 -6.38
CA ARG A 110 -8.29 -13.35 -6.80
C ARG A 110 -7.17 -12.45 -6.25
N VAL A 111 -6.54 -11.67 -7.12
CA VAL A 111 -5.60 -10.60 -6.74
C VAL A 111 -5.75 -9.41 -7.68
N SER A 112 -5.60 -8.19 -7.18
CA SER A 112 -5.61 -7.00 -8.02
C SER A 112 -4.26 -6.85 -8.74
N HIS A 113 -4.27 -6.24 -9.91
CA HIS A 113 -3.03 -5.93 -10.63
C HIS A 113 -2.15 -4.94 -9.87
N GLU A 114 -2.74 -4.06 -9.04
CA GLU A 114 -2.00 -3.16 -8.16
C GLU A 114 -1.24 -3.93 -7.07
N THR A 115 -1.84 -4.97 -6.48
CA THR A 115 -1.12 -5.86 -5.55
C THR A 115 0.05 -6.55 -6.24
N ILE A 116 -0.13 -7.02 -7.48
CA ILE A 116 0.95 -7.61 -8.26
C ILE A 116 2.07 -6.55 -8.49
N TYR A 117 1.73 -5.32 -8.88
CA TYR A 117 2.72 -4.24 -9.03
C TYR A 117 3.46 -3.94 -7.73
N GLN A 118 2.75 -3.85 -6.60
CA GLN A 118 3.38 -3.64 -5.30
C GLN A 118 4.36 -4.76 -4.95
N THR A 119 4.05 -6.02 -5.27
CA THR A 119 4.99 -7.12 -5.05
C THR A 119 6.23 -7.07 -5.96
N LEU A 120 6.08 -6.60 -7.21
CA LEU A 120 7.21 -6.42 -8.13
C LEU A 120 8.15 -5.29 -7.70
N PHE A 121 7.59 -4.17 -7.23
CA PHE A 121 8.34 -2.92 -7.03
C PHE A 121 8.66 -2.58 -5.56
N VAL A 122 7.82 -2.98 -4.61
CA VAL A 122 7.94 -2.58 -3.19
C VAL A 122 8.62 -3.68 -2.36
N GLN A 123 8.45 -4.96 -2.72
CA GLN A 123 9.07 -6.10 -2.02
C GLN A 123 10.41 -6.50 -2.65
N ALA A 124 11.44 -5.67 -2.46
CA ALA A 124 12.83 -6.03 -2.77
C ALA A 124 13.45 -7.06 -1.78
N ARG A 125 12.66 -7.98 -1.20
CA ARG A 125 13.10 -8.96 -0.20
C ARG A 125 12.48 -10.38 -0.30
N GLY A 126 12.01 -10.80 -1.48
CA GLY A 126 11.50 -12.16 -1.70
C GLY A 126 11.80 -12.70 -3.10
N GLU A 127 11.89 -14.03 -3.23
CA GLU A 127 12.32 -14.79 -4.41
C GLU A 127 11.57 -14.49 -5.72
N LEU A 128 10.37 -13.89 -5.63
CA LEU A 128 9.59 -13.43 -6.79
C LEU A 128 10.34 -12.38 -7.63
N ASN A 129 11.25 -11.62 -7.00
CA ASN A 129 11.99 -10.55 -7.66
C ASN A 129 13.14 -11.06 -8.55
N THR A 130 13.61 -12.30 -8.37
CA THR A 130 14.81 -12.81 -9.07
C THR A 130 14.48 -13.38 -10.45
N ARG A 131 13.25 -13.87 -10.69
CA ARG A 131 12.81 -14.36 -12.01
C ARG A 131 12.15 -13.31 -12.90
N LEU A 132 11.58 -12.25 -12.32
CA LEU A 132 10.75 -11.28 -13.05
C LEU A 132 11.46 -9.97 -13.45
N LYS A 133 12.70 -9.76 -12.98
CA LYS A 133 13.51 -8.59 -13.37
C LYS A 133 14.15 -8.68 -14.77
N LEU A 134 14.06 -9.81 -15.47
CA LEU A 134 14.94 -10.08 -16.63
C LEU A 134 14.28 -10.04 -18.01
N ALA A 135 13.01 -9.69 -18.16
CA ALA A 135 12.44 -9.49 -19.48
C ALA A 135 11.38 -8.38 -19.49
N PRO A 136 11.75 -7.11 -19.67
CA PRO A 136 10.79 -6.18 -20.22
C PRO A 136 10.27 -6.79 -21.53
N ARG A 137 8.95 -6.99 -21.65
CA ARG A 137 8.30 -7.60 -22.82
C ARG A 137 8.68 -6.95 -24.16
N SER A 138 9.15 -5.71 -24.09
CA SER A 138 9.57 -4.90 -25.23
C SER A 138 11.08 -4.91 -25.48
N GLY A 139 11.87 -5.65 -24.67
CA GLY A 139 13.33 -5.65 -24.66
C GLY A 139 13.94 -4.30 -24.29
N ARG A 140 13.13 -3.36 -23.79
CA ARG A 140 13.50 -1.96 -23.74
C ARG A 140 13.86 -1.51 -22.33
N ALA A 141 15.05 -0.93 -22.19
CA ALA A 141 15.54 -0.36 -20.95
C ALA A 141 14.85 0.98 -20.57
N GLU A 142 14.31 1.73 -21.54
CA GLU A 142 13.72 3.06 -21.32
C GLU A 142 12.30 3.20 -21.85
N ARG A 143 11.46 4.03 -21.20
CA ARG A 143 10.11 4.31 -21.67
C ARG A 143 10.14 5.20 -22.92
N ARG A 144 9.47 4.79 -24.01
CA ARG A 144 9.26 5.71 -25.16
C ARG A 144 8.29 6.81 -24.73
N PRO A 145 8.61 8.10 -24.94
CA PRO A 145 7.62 9.15 -24.78
C PRO A 145 6.44 8.83 -25.70
N ARG A 146 5.21 8.89 -25.17
CA ARG A 146 4.00 8.89 -26.00
C ARG A 146 3.86 10.28 -26.62
N GLY A 147 4.80 10.61 -27.51
CA GLY A 147 4.69 11.75 -28.39
C GLY A 147 3.75 11.37 -29.52
N SER A 148 2.61 12.05 -29.60
CA SER A 148 1.80 12.06 -30.80
C SER A 148 2.60 12.76 -31.89
N THR A 149 3.31 12.00 -32.73
CA THR A 149 3.55 12.44 -34.11
C THR A 149 2.25 12.23 -34.87
N ARG A 150 1.15 12.88 -34.45
CA ARG A 150 0.03 13.07 -35.35
C ARG A 150 0.62 13.90 -36.49
N PRO A 151 0.65 13.42 -37.75
CA PRO A 151 0.65 14.39 -38.83
C PRO A 151 -0.53 15.33 -38.56
N LYS A 152 -0.30 16.64 -38.65
CA LYS A 152 -1.40 17.62 -38.65
C LYS A 152 -2.47 17.05 -39.58
N GLN A 153 -3.69 16.88 -39.07
CA GLN A 153 -4.81 16.25 -39.77
C GLN A 153 -4.77 16.57 -41.26
N ALA A 154 -4.94 15.55 -42.11
CA ALA A 154 -5.25 15.81 -43.51
C ALA A 154 -6.46 16.74 -43.54
N ARG A 155 -6.26 17.98 -44.00
CA ARG A 155 -7.35 18.94 -44.18
C ARG A 155 -8.30 18.34 -45.20
N ILE A 156 -9.56 18.14 -44.83
CA ILE A 156 -10.60 17.67 -45.74
C ILE A 156 -10.64 18.64 -46.92
N ALA A 157 -10.58 18.13 -48.15
CA ALA A 157 -10.66 18.97 -49.34
C ALA A 157 -12.03 19.67 -49.37
N GLY A 158 -12.03 21.01 -49.46
CA GLY A 158 -13.26 21.82 -49.48
C GLY A 158 -13.77 22.30 -48.11
N MET A 159 -12.94 22.26 -47.06
CA MET A 159 -13.33 22.78 -45.74
C MET A 159 -13.42 24.31 -45.75
N VAL A 160 -14.64 24.85 -45.66
CA VAL A 160 -14.96 26.29 -45.59
C VAL A 160 -14.77 26.80 -44.16
N GLY A 161 -14.05 27.91 -44.00
CA GLY A 161 -13.77 28.51 -42.69
C GLY A 161 -15.04 29.08 -42.06
N ILE A 162 -15.11 29.11 -40.72
CA ILE A 162 -16.28 29.64 -39.99
C ILE A 162 -16.56 31.11 -40.34
N SER A 163 -15.51 31.87 -40.71
CA SER A 163 -15.60 33.25 -41.20
C SER A 163 -16.25 33.40 -42.58
N GLU A 164 -16.37 32.30 -43.33
CA GLU A 164 -16.92 32.24 -44.69
C GLU A 164 -18.31 31.58 -44.72
N HIS A 165 -18.89 31.24 -43.56
CA HIS A 165 -20.25 30.73 -43.47
C HIS A 165 -21.26 31.86 -43.76
N SER A 166 -22.35 31.56 -44.47
CA SER A 166 -23.41 32.52 -44.71
C SER A 166 -24.10 32.92 -43.40
N ALA A 167 -24.51 34.18 -43.28
CA ALA A 167 -25.12 34.71 -42.05
C ALA A 167 -26.42 33.98 -41.64
N GLU A 168 -27.11 33.38 -42.60
CA GLU A 168 -28.33 32.58 -42.39
C GLU A 168 -28.08 31.33 -41.51
N ALA A 169 -26.86 30.79 -41.50
CA ALA A 169 -26.50 29.63 -40.67
C ALA A 169 -26.44 29.97 -39.16
N ALA A 170 -26.25 31.24 -38.79
CA ALA A 170 -26.21 31.68 -37.40
C ALA A 170 -27.62 31.83 -36.80
N ASP A 171 -28.62 32.17 -37.62
CA ASP A 171 -29.96 32.54 -37.16
C ASP A 171 -30.90 31.33 -36.98
N ARG A 172 -30.56 30.17 -37.56
CA ARG A 172 -31.32 28.89 -37.46
C ARG A 172 -32.85 29.02 -37.63
N ALA A 173 -33.32 30.03 -38.36
CA ALA A 173 -34.73 30.31 -38.53
C ALA A 173 -35.44 29.32 -39.48
N VAL A 174 -34.68 28.53 -40.25
CA VAL A 174 -35.21 27.53 -41.18
C VAL A 174 -34.59 26.15 -40.86
N PRO A 175 -35.40 25.12 -40.58
CA PRO A 175 -34.90 23.76 -40.38
C PRO A 175 -34.36 23.19 -41.70
N GLY A 176 -33.08 22.78 -41.72
CA GLY A 176 -32.45 22.12 -42.88
C GLY A 176 -31.04 22.61 -43.24
N HIS A 177 -30.50 23.60 -42.53
CA HIS A 177 -29.10 24.00 -42.61
C HIS A 177 -28.32 23.59 -41.35
#